data_AF-A0A7W2FZ18-F1
#
_entry.id   AF-A0A7W2FZ18-F1
#
_cell.length_a   1.000
_cell.length_b   1.000
_cell.length_c   1.000
_cell.angle_alpha   90.00
_cell.angle_beta   90.00
_cell.angle_gamma   90.00
#
_symmetry.space_group_name_H-M   'P 1'
#
loop_
_entity.id
_entity.type
_entity.pdbx_description
1 polymer ?
#
loop_
_entity_poly.entity_id
_entity_poly.type
_entity_poly.pdbx_seq_one_letter_code
_entity_poly.pdbx_strand_id
1 'polypeptide(L)' 'MKHLTIKHFLTIYTDRLKMQEEGITNPTSEMIIFTKKIIALLSTLPEDDIVKLTEMNLIDENGTVLINFTTKKVFKKQ' A
#
# COMPACT_ATOMS: atom_id res chain seq x y z
N MET A 1 13.28 -1.52 18.75
CA MET A 1 12.13 -1.74 17.84
C MET A 1 12.68 -1.72 16.42
N LYS A 2 12.35 -2.69 15.56
CA LYS A 2 12.77 -2.64 14.16
C LYS A 2 11.93 -1.59 13.44
N HIS A 3 12.57 -0.66 12.73
CA HIS A 3 11.87 0.31 11.89
C HIS A 3 11.17 -0.40 10.73
N LEU A 4 9.99 0.08 10.33
CA LEU A 4 9.34 -0.37 9.10
C LEU A 4 10.06 0.29 7.92
N THR A 5 10.40 -0.50 6.90
CA THR A 5 11.07 0.01 5.70
C THR A 5 10.22 -0.23 4.46
N ILE A 6 10.59 0.45 3.36
CA ILE A 6 9.99 0.21 2.04
C ILE A 6 10.03 -1.27 1.67
N LYS A 7 11.15 -1.97 1.92
CA LYS A 7 11.28 -3.42 1.69
C LYS A 7 10.21 -4.25 2.40
N HIS A 8 9.93 -3.93 3.66
CA HIS A 8 8.89 -4.63 4.43
C HIS A 8 7.51 -4.42 3.79
N PHE A 9 7.18 -3.19 3.43
CA PHE A 9 5.91 -2.86 2.77
C PHE A 9 5.79 -3.52 1.39
N LEU A 10 6.85 -3.45 0.58
CA LEU A 10 6.88 -4.05 -0.75
C LEU A 10 6.66 -5.57 -0.67
N THR A 11 7.28 -6.23 0.31
CA THR A 11 7.09 -7.68 0.54
C THR A 11 5.63 -8.00 0.89
N ILE A 12 5.03 -7.27 1.85
CA ILE A 12 3.63 -7.47 2.25
C ILE A 12 2.66 -7.33 1.07
N TYR A 13 2.83 -6.28 0.26
CA TYR A 13 1.94 -6.04 -0.87
C TYR A 13 2.16 -7.03 -2.01
N THR A 14 3.40 -7.51 -2.22
CA THR A 14 3.71 -8.56 -3.18
C THR A 14 3.05 -9.88 -2.78
N ASP A 15 3.17 -10.29 -1.52
CA ASP A 15 2.50 -11.49 -0.99
C ASP A 15 0.97 -11.36 -1.11
N ARG A 16 0.43 -10.18 -0.78
CA ARG A 16 -0.99 -9.90 -0.93
C ARG A 16 -1.44 -10.01 -2.39
N LEU A 17 -0.67 -9.47 -3.34
CA LEU A 17 -1.00 -9.59 -4.76
C LEU A 17 -1.03 -11.05 -5.19
N LYS A 18 -0.04 -11.84 -4.78
CA LYS A 18 0.01 -13.27 -5.08
C LYS A 18 -1.24 -13.99 -4.57
N MET A 19 -1.61 -13.79 -3.30
CA MET A 19 -2.83 -14.37 -2.73
C MET A 19 -4.11 -13.92 -3.47
N GLN A 20 -4.13 -12.67 -3.93
CA GLN A 20 -5.24 -12.12 -4.72
C GLN A 20 -5.36 -12.78 -6.09
N GLU A 21 -4.24 -12.96 -6.79
CA GLU A 21 -4.18 -13.60 -8.12
C GLU A 21 -4.46 -15.11 -8.05
N GLU A 22 -4.09 -15.75 -6.94
CA GLU A 22 -4.44 -17.15 -6.64
C GLU A 22 -5.91 -17.32 -6.20
N GLY A 23 -6.66 -16.22 -6.04
CA GLY A 23 -8.07 -16.25 -5.64
C GLY A 23 -8.31 -16.56 -4.15
N ILE A 24 -7.26 -16.56 -3.31
CA ILE A 24 -7.35 -16.90 -1.89
C ILE A 24 -8.22 -15.90 -1.12
N THR A 25 -8.08 -14.61 -1.42
CA THR A 25 -8.77 -13.54 -0.67
C THR A 25 -10.02 -13.01 -1.37
N ASN A 26 -10.42 -13.58 -2.52
CA ASN A 26 -11.54 -13.13 -3.34
C ASN A 26 -11.67 -11.59 -3.45
N PRO A 27 -10.61 -10.88 -3.88
CA PRO A 27 -10.61 -9.42 -3.97
C PRO A 27 -11.53 -8.93 -5.10
N THR A 28 -11.94 -7.66 -5.02
CA THR A 28 -12.51 -6.99 -6.20
C THR A 28 -11.40 -6.63 -7.20
N SER A 29 -11.74 -6.45 -8.47
CA SER A 29 -10.79 -5.99 -9.49
C SER A 29 -10.13 -4.65 -9.11
N GLU A 30 -10.87 -3.75 -8.46
CA GLU A 30 -10.35 -2.48 -7.95
C GLU A 30 -9.26 -2.69 -6.90
N MET A 31 -9.43 -3.64 -5.99
CA MET A 31 -8.43 -3.96 -4.96
C MET A 31 -7.16 -4.56 -5.56
N ILE A 32 -7.27 -5.40 -6.60
CA ILE A 32 -6.11 -5.92 -7.34
C ILE A 32 -5.35 -4.77 -8.00
N ILE A 33 -6.06 -3.88 -8.72
CA ILE A 33 -5.45 -2.71 -9.38
C ILE A 33 -4.77 -1.81 -8.35
N PHE A 34 -5.43 -1.56 -7.22
CA PHE A 34 -4.86 -0.80 -6.12
C PHE A 34 -3.57 -1.42 -5.58
N THR A 35 -3.57 -2.73 -5.36
CA THR A 35 -2.40 -3.49 -4.88
C THR A 35 -1.25 -3.40 -5.89
N LYS A 36 -1.51 -3.57 -7.19
CA LYS A 36 -0.51 -3.41 -8.26
C LYS A 36 0.08 -2.00 -8.31
N LYS A 37 -0.74 -0.96 -8.13
CA LYS A 37 -0.28 0.44 -8.09
C LYS A 37 0.63 0.71 -6.89
N ILE A 38 0.33 0.14 -5.72
CA ILE A 38 1.17 0.27 -4.53
C ILE A 38 2.53 -0.38 -4.77
N ILE A 39 2.55 -1.62 -5.28
CA ILE A 39 3.80 -2.32 -5.59
C ILE A 39 4.65 -1.50 -6.57
N ALA A 40 4.04 -1.03 -7.67
CA ALA A 40 4.75 -0.23 -8.66
C ALA A 40 5.36 1.04 -8.07
N LEU A 41 4.67 1.74 -7.17
CA LEU A 41 5.21 2.91 -6.49
C LEU A 41 6.36 2.52 -5.55
N LEU A 42 6.15 1.54 -4.66
CA LEU A 42 7.15 1.14 -3.67
C LEU A 42 8.43 0.61 -4.33
N SER A 43 8.32 -0.07 -5.48
CA SER A 43 9.48 -0.54 -6.25
C SER A 43 10.34 0.57 -6.84
N THR A 44 9.86 1.82 -6.87
CA THR A 44 10.66 2.98 -7.32
C THR A 44 11.44 3.66 -6.19
N LEU A 45 11.21 3.25 -4.94
CA LEU A 45 11.79 3.85 -3.75
C LEU A 45 12.95 2.98 -3.21
N PRO A 46 13.95 3.56 -2.52
CA PRO A 46 15.01 2.80 -1.87
C PRO A 46 14.46 1.82 -0.82
N GLU A 47 14.89 0.56 -0.87
CA GLU A 47 14.36 -0.51 -0.01
C GLU A 47 14.56 -0.27 1.49
N ASP A 48 15.64 0.40 1.86
CA ASP A 48 16.05 0.62 3.25
C ASP A 48 15.43 1.90 3.87
N ASP A 49 14.72 2.71 3.07
CA ASP A 49 14.06 3.91 3.56
C ASP A 49 13.02 3.58 4.62
N ILE A 50 13.06 4.32 5.73
CA ILE A 50 12.14 4.15 6.84
C ILE A 50 10.80 4.80 6.50
N VAL A 51 9.74 4.06 6.75
CA VAL A 51 8.36 4.53 6.57
C VAL A 51 7.58 4.44 7.87
N LYS A 52 6.57 5.29 7.98
CA LYS A 52 5.61 5.28 9.08
C LYS A 52 4.21 5.16 8.51
N LEU A 53 3.44 4.24 9.08
CA LEU A 53 2.02 4.15 8.82
C LEU A 53 1.29 5.05 9.82
N THR A 54 0.64 6.08 9.31
CA THR A 54 -0.33 6.89 10.05
C THR A 54 -1.75 6.45 9.66
N GLU A 55 -2.79 6.96 10.32
CA GLU A 55 -4.19 6.49 10.19
C GLU A 55 -4.61 6.12 8.76
N MET A 56 -4.29 6.98 7.78
CA MET A 56 -4.60 6.73 6.37
C MET A 56 -3.44 7.04 5.43
N ASN A 57 -2.23 7.29 5.92
CA ASN A 57 -1.10 7.62 5.06
C ASN A 57 0.12 6.77 5.37
N LEU A 58 0.76 6.27 4.32
CA LEU A 58 2.15 5.85 4.40
C LEU A 58 3.01 7.10 4.15
N ILE A 59 3.82 7.46 5.13
CA ILE A 59 4.74 8.60 5.05
C ILE A 59 6.19 8.11 5.14
N ASP A 60 7.10 8.82 4.50
CA ASP A 60 8.54 8.63 4.71
C ASP A 60 9.00 9.21 6.06
N GLU A 61 10.30 9.12 6.34
CA GLU A 61 10.88 9.70 7.55
C GLU A 61 10.81 11.24 7.62
N ASN A 62 10.74 11.90 6.47
CA ASN A 62 10.67 13.35 6.30
C ASN A 62 9.23 13.90 6.43
N GLY A 63 8.23 13.01 6.49
CA GLY A 63 6.82 13.37 6.55
C GLY A 63 6.15 13.53 5.18
N THR A 64 6.83 13.16 4.09
CA THR A 64 6.26 13.13 2.74
C THR A 64 5.25 11.99 2.65
N VAL A 65 4.04 12.28 2.15
CA VAL A 65 3.02 11.26 1.90
C VAL A 65 3.39 10.47 0.64
N LEU A 66 3.69 9.19 0.82
CA LEU A 66 3.94 8.23 -0.26
C LEU A 66 2.61 7.65 -0.76
N ILE A 67 1.74 7.21 0.15
CA ILE A 67 0.44 6.60 -0.19
C ILE A 67 -0.64 7.18 0.71
N ASN A 68 -1.80 7.49 0.13
CA ASN A 68 -3.00 7.88 0.85
C ASN A 68 -4.10 6.81 0.64
N PHE A 69 -4.56 6.22 1.73
CA PHE A 69 -5.56 5.14 1.78
C PHE A 69 -7.00 5.65 1.92
N THR A 70 -7.26 6.95 1.79
CA THR A 70 -8.62 7.49 1.90
C THR A 70 -9.54 6.87 0.86
N THR A 71 -10.52 6.11 1.33
CA THR A 71 -11.66 5.72 0.52
C THR A 71 -12.51 6.98 0.32
N LYS A 72 -12.40 7.66 -0.83
CA LYS A 72 -13.47 8.60 -1.23
C LYS A 72 -14.74 7.79 -1.52
N LYS A 73 -15.43 7.36 -0.47
CA LYS A 73 -16.87 7.06 -0.52
C LYS A 73 -17.58 8.40 -0.53
N VAL A 74 -17.67 9.01 -1.71
CA VAL A 74 -18.64 10.08 -1.93
C VAL A 74 -20.01 9.41 -2.02
N PHE A 75 -20.62 9.09 -0.89
CA PHE A 75 -22.05 8.87 -0.85
C PHE A 75 -22.71 10.24 -1.00
N LYS A 76 -22.99 10.63 -2.24
CA LYS A 76 -24.07 11.61 -2.47
C LYS A 76 -25.36 10.92 -2.08
N LYS A 77 -25.90 11.23 -0.90
CA LYS A 77 -27.33 11.04 -0.64
C LYS A 77 -28.05 11.98 -1.62
N GLN A 78 -28.76 11.40 -2.59
CA GLN A 78 -29.89 12.06 -3.24
C GLN A 78 -31.06 12.07 -2.27
#